data_AF-A0A353PKV6-F1
#
_entry.id   AF-A0A353PKV6-F1
#
_cell.length_a   1.000
_cell.length_b   1.000
_cell.length_c   1.000
_cell.angle_alpha   90.00
_cell.angle_beta   90.00
_cell.angle_gamma   90.00
#
_symmetry.space_group_name_H-M   'P 1'
#
loop_
_entity.id
_entity.type
_entity.pdbx_description
1 polymer ?
#
loop_
_entity_poly.entity_id
_entity_poly.type
_entity_poly.pdbx_seq_one_letter_code
_entity_poly.pdbx_strand_id
1 'polypeptide(L)' 'MKQVSMLSVELVPLMIEALNHNKSISFKVSGTSMLPFFKHQSTTIHLIKKGDPYQRLDVVLFKYQ' A
#
# COMPACT_ATOMS: atom_id res chain seq x y z
N MET A 1 13.49 14.36 -2.91
CA MET A 1 12.15 13.83 -3.29
C MET A 1 11.10 14.79 -2.75
N LYS A 2 10.16 15.28 -3.57
CA LYS A 2 9.07 16.16 -3.12
C LYS A 2 8.01 15.32 -2.41
N GLN A 3 7.66 15.69 -1.18
CA GLN A 3 6.63 15.01 -0.39
C GLN A 3 5.28 15.70 -0.66
N VAL A 4 4.35 14.97 -1.26
CA VAL A 4 2.98 15.45 -1.52
C VAL A 4 2.04 14.80 -0.49
N SER A 5 1.30 15.63 0.25
CA SER A 5 0.29 15.19 1.21
C SER A 5 -1.09 15.25 0.56
N MET A 6 -1.65 14.09 0.17
CA MET A 6 -3.03 13.97 -0.33
C MET A 6 -3.90 13.22 0.68
N LEU A 7 -5.20 13.50 0.70
CA LEU A 7 -6.17 12.80 1.55
C LEU A 7 -6.28 11.33 1.14
N SER A 8 -6.46 10.43 2.12
CA SER A 8 -6.45 8.97 1.89
C SER A 8 -7.52 8.48 0.91
N VAL A 9 -8.67 9.18 0.84
CA VAL A 9 -9.81 8.81 0.00
C VAL A 9 -9.46 8.92 -1.49
N GLU A 10 -8.66 9.93 -1.86
CA GLU A 10 -8.24 10.18 -3.24
C GLU A 10 -6.98 9.39 -3.63
N LEU A 11 -6.18 9.02 -2.63
CA LEU A 11 -4.92 8.31 -2.85
C LEU A 11 -5.12 6.86 -3.30
N VAL A 12 -6.09 6.14 -2.72
CA VAL A 12 -6.31 4.71 -3.01
C VAL A 12 -6.66 4.45 -4.49
N PRO A 13 -7.57 5.20 -5.14
CA PRO A 13 -7.81 5.07 -6.59
C PRO A 13 -6.55 5.25 -7.44
N LEU A 14 -5.75 6.28 -7.16
CA LEU A 14 -4.49 6.54 -7.87
C LEU A 14 -3.48 5.39 -7.70
N MET A 15 -3.44 4.79 -6.50
CA MET A 15 -2.60 3.62 -6.25
C MET A 15 -3.05 2.42 -7.07
N ILE A 16 -4.36 2.15 -7.11
CA ILE A 16 -4.92 1.04 -7.91
C ILE A 16 -4.61 1.24 -9.39
N GLU A 17 -4.77 2.46 -9.91
CA GLU A 17 -4.43 2.79 -11.30
C GLU A 17 -2.96 2.53 -11.61
N ALA A 18 -2.04 3.03 -10.78
CA ALA A 18 -0.61 2.81 -10.98
C ALA A 18 -0.24 1.31 -10.95
N LEU A 19 -0.83 0.53 -10.04
CA LEU A 19 -0.65 -0.93 -9.99
C LEU A 19 -1.19 -1.62 -11.24
N ASN A 20 -2.32 -1.16 -11.80
CA ASN A 20 -2.88 -1.69 -13.04
C ASN A 20 -1.98 -1.44 -14.26
N HIS A 21 -1.16 -0.39 -14.22
CA HIS A 21 -0.11 -0.13 -15.20
C HIS A 21 1.22 -0.83 -14.86
N ASN A 22 1.21 -1.87 -14.00
CA ASN A 22 2.38 -2.62 -13.56
C ASN A 22 3.47 -1.75 -12.91
N LYS A 23 3.11 -0.59 -12.35
CA LYS A 23 4.04 0.24 -11.58
C LYS A 23 4.06 -0.22 -10.12
N SER A 24 5.21 -0.09 -9.48
CA SER A 24 5.36 -0.27 -8.03
C SER A 24 5.09 1.03 -7.29
N ILE A 25 4.57 0.94 -6.07
CA ILE A 25 4.30 2.09 -5.21
C ILE A 25 5.03 1.91 -3.89
N SER A 26 5.61 2.99 -3.37
CA SER A 26 6.24 2.98 -2.06
C SER A 26 5.62 4.05 -1.15
N PHE A 27 5.19 3.67 0.04
CA PHE A 27 4.58 4.60 0.99
C PHE A 27 4.83 4.17 2.44
N LYS A 28 4.78 5.13 3.36
CA LYS A 28 4.81 4.88 4.80
C LYS A 28 3.42 4.53 5.30
N VAL A 29 3.34 3.54 6.18
CA VAL A 29 2.08 3.16 6.82
C VAL A 29 1.75 4.04 8.01
N SER A 30 0.46 4.28 8.21
CA SER A 30 -0.08 4.94 9.38
C SER A 30 -0.99 3.97 10.15
N GLY A 31 -1.25 4.26 11.42
CA GLY A 31 -1.91 3.35 12.36
C GLY A 31 -1.00 2.28 13.01
N THR A 32 -1.61 1.48 13.89
CA THR A 32 -0.94 0.47 14.74
C THR A 32 -1.59 -0.91 14.65
N SER A 33 -2.61 -1.09 13.79
CA SER A 33 -3.41 -2.33 13.68
C SER A 33 -2.62 -3.56 13.24
N MET A 34 -1.42 -3.37 12.70
CA MET A 34 -0.56 -4.43 12.16
C MET A 34 0.74 -4.60 12.96
N LEU A 35 0.77 -4.13 14.21
CA LEU A 35 1.89 -4.39 15.11
C LEU A 35 1.99 -5.90 15.41
N PRO A 36 3.22 -6.44 15.58
CA PRO A 36 4.51 -5.73 15.58
C PRO A 36 5.14 -5.54 14.19
N PHE A 37 4.51 -6.05 13.14
CA PHE A 37 5.11 -6.18 11.81
C PHE A 37 5.22 -4.83 11.08
N PHE A 38 4.16 -4.01 11.13
CA PHE A 38 4.14 -2.70 10.49
C PHE A 38 4.03 -1.60 11.55
N LYS A 39 5.10 -0.82 11.68
CA LYS A 39 5.25 0.23 12.68
C LYS A 39 4.83 1.57 12.11
N HIS A 40 3.98 2.27 12.85
CA HIS A 40 3.47 3.60 12.52
C HIS A 40 4.58 4.54 12.05
N GLN A 41 4.46 5.08 10.83
CA GLN A 41 5.38 6.06 10.21
C GLN A 41 6.86 5.63 10.11
N SER A 42 7.17 4.40 10.49
CA SER A 42 8.52 3.83 10.50
C SER A 42 8.68 2.75 9.44
N THR A 43 7.64 1.99 9.12
CA THR A 43 7.68 1.00 8.04
C THR A 43 7.29 1.63 6.70
N THR A 44 8.16 1.46 5.71
CA THR A 44 7.85 1.74 4.29
C THR A 44 7.43 0.43 3.62
N ILE A 45 6.28 0.43 2.97
CA ILE A 45 5.77 -0.70 2.19
C ILE A 45 6.05 -0.47 0.73
N HIS A 46 6.57 -1.50 0.07
CA HIS A 46 6.72 -1.57 -1.39
C HIS A 46 5.61 -2.46 -1.93
N LEU A 47 4.62 -1.84 -2.57
CA LEU A 47 3.46 -2.51 -3.12
C LEU A 47 3.65 -2.75 -4.62
N ILE A 48 3.38 -3.98 -5.05
CA ILE A 48 3.46 -4.43 -6.43
C ILE A 48 2.18 -5.17 -6.81
N LYS A 49 1.86 -5.20 -8.10
CA LYS A 49 0.83 -6.09 -8.63
C LYS A 49 1.45 -7.47 -8.82
N LYS A 50 0.94 -8.47 -8.09
CA LYS A 50 1.40 -9.85 -8.19
C LYS A 50 0.84 -10.48 -9.47
N GLY A 51 1.69 -11.21 -10.22
CA GLY A 51 1.29 -11.97 -11.41
C GLY A 51 0.75 -13.37 -11.09
N ASP A 52 1.21 -13.96 -9.98
CA ASP A 52 0.80 -15.29 -9.52
C ASP A 52 -0.32 -15.24 -8.47
N PRO A 53 -1.02 -16.36 -8.21
CA PRO A 53 -2.01 -16.44 -7.13
C PRO A 53 -1.45 -16.04 -5.76
N TYR A 54 -2.29 -15.38 -4.96
CA TYR A 54 -1.97 -15.04 -3.57
C TYR A 54 -1.90 -16.30 -2.71
N GLN A 55 -1.00 -16.29 -1.73
CA GLN A 55 -0.79 -17.39 -0.80
C GLN A 55 -1.27 -17.03 0.61
N ARG A 56 -1.44 -18.06 1.45
CA ARG A 56 -1.78 -17.85 2.86
C ARG A 56 -0.69 -16.99 3.51
N LEU A 57 -1.12 -16.00 4.30
CA LEU A 57 -0.26 -15.00 4.96
C LEU A 57 0.31 -13.90 4.04
N ASP A 58 -0.05 -13.86 2.75
CA ASP A 58 0.23 -12.69 1.93
C ASP A 58 -0.49 -11.45 2.51
N VAL A 59 0.26 -10.37 2.67
CA VAL A 59 -0.30 -9.06 3.03
C VAL A 59 -0.72 -8.36 1.75
N VAL A 60 -2.01 -8.05 1.65
CA VAL A 60 -2.61 -7.44 0.46
C VAL A 60 -3.15 -6.06 0.75
N LEU A 61 -3.14 -5.19 -0.26
CA LEU A 61 -3.95 -3.98 -0.24
C LEU A 61 -5.40 -4.38 -0.46
N PHE A 62 -6.25 -4.17 0.54
CA PHE A 62 -7.68 -4.43 0.48
C PHE A 62 -8.47 -3.12 0.55
N LYS A 63 -9.48 -2.97 -0.31
CA LYS A 63 -10.44 -1.86 -0.27
C LYS A 63 -11.81 -2.43 0.04
N TYR A 64 -12.33 -2.11 1.22
CA TYR A 64 -13.72 -2.38 1.58
C TYR A 64 -14.63 -1.41 0.81
N GLN A 65 -15.79 -1.89 0.34
CA GLN A 65 -16.83 -1.07 -0.30
C GLN A 65 -17.85 -0.62 0.73
#